data_AF-A0A9P5PP28-F1
#
_entry.id   AF-A0A9P5PP28-F1
#
_cell.length_a   1.000
_cell.length_b   1.000
_cell.length_c   1.000
_cell.angle_alpha   90.00
_cell.angle_beta   90.00
_cell.angle_gamma   90.00
#
_symmetry.space_group_name_H-M   'P 1'
#
loop_
_entity.id
_entity.type
_entity.pdbx_description
1 polymer ?
#
loop_
_entity_poly.entity_id
_entity_poly.type
_entity_poly.pdbx_seq_one_letter_code
_entity_poly.pdbx_strand_id
1 'polypeptide(L)'
;QQDLQDYESEIHHLISRSMFLQAQMGRPQQYEAQVQSLRSPVRKISDEILRYIFDDSCDTNEFIALRSKPAMVLSAVCSRWRRNALTMPAIWSRISLKWKMPIKSLLEYDKSNDDAELLFPLYKFLSRSQRSPMTVSL
;
A
#
# COMPACT_ATOMS: atom_id res chain seq x y z
N GLN A 1 -23.11 -62.88 -2.69
CA GLN A 1 -23.43 -62.03 -1.52
C GLN A 1 -22.16 -61.56 -0.83
N GLN A 2 -21.18 -62.44 -0.58
CA GLN A 2 -19.86 -62.08 -0.04
C GLN A 2 -19.11 -61.05 -0.89
N ASP A 3 -18.98 -61.30 -2.21
CA ASP A 3 -18.26 -60.39 -3.11
C ASP A 3 -18.84 -58.96 -3.13
N LEU A 4 -20.17 -58.84 -2.99
CA LEU A 4 -20.86 -57.55 -2.94
C LEU A 4 -20.48 -56.75 -1.68
N GLN A 5 -20.35 -57.42 -0.54
CA GLN A 5 -19.88 -56.80 0.70
C GLN A 5 -18.38 -56.44 0.66
N ASP A 6 -17.59 -57.27 -0.03
CA ASP A 6 -16.16 -57.01 -0.22
C ASP A 6 -15.96 -55.77 -1.11
N TYR A 7 -16.73 -55.63 -2.20
CA TYR A 7 -16.72 -54.43 -3.03
C TYR A 7 -17.21 -53.18 -2.28
N GLU A 8 -18.26 -53.31 -1.46
CA GLU A 8 -18.76 -52.20 -0.65
C GLU A 8 -17.71 -51.73 0.37
N SER A 9 -17.00 -52.66 1.01
CA SER A 9 -15.91 -52.36 1.93
C SER A 9 -14.74 -51.67 1.24
N GLU A 10 -14.37 -52.11 0.04
CA GLU A 10 -13.29 -51.49 -0.75
C GLU A 10 -13.67 -50.08 -1.21
N ILE A 11 -14.94 -49.87 -1.61
CA ILE A 11 -15.46 -48.53 -1.94
C ILE A 11 -15.38 -47.61 -0.72
N HIS A 12 -15.81 -48.07 0.46
CA HIS A 12 -15.71 -47.28 1.69
C HIS A 12 -14.27 -46.91 2.05
N HIS A 13 -13.34 -47.86 1.87
CA HIS A 13 -11.92 -47.63 2.10
C HIS A 13 -11.35 -46.59 1.12
N LEU A 14 -11.66 -46.69 -0.17
CA LEU A 14 -11.19 -45.75 -1.20
C LEU A 14 -11.77 -44.34 -0.99
N ILE A 15 -13.04 -44.23 -0.64
CA ILE A 15 -13.67 -42.93 -0.32
C ILE A 15 -12.98 -42.30 0.89
N SER A 16 -12.75 -43.06 1.95
CA SER A 16 -12.07 -42.58 3.16
C SER A 16 -10.66 -42.09 2.85
N ARG A 17 -9.92 -42.82 1.99
CA ARG A 17 -8.58 -42.45 1.56
C ARG A 17 -8.57 -41.21 0.67
N SER A 18 -9.54 -41.07 -0.22
CA SER A 18 -9.72 -39.87 -1.05
C SER A 18 -10.00 -38.64 -0.19
N MET A 19 -10.92 -38.74 0.77
CA MET A 19 -11.22 -37.67 1.73
C MET A 19 -10.00 -37.26 2.55
N PHE A 20 -9.21 -38.25 3.03
CA PHE A 20 -7.99 -37.98 3.76
C PHE A 20 -6.94 -37.23 2.92
N LEU A 21 -6.73 -37.65 1.67
CA LEU A 21 -5.77 -37.00 0.76
C LEU A 21 -6.24 -35.59 0.39
N GLN A 22 -7.53 -35.39 0.15
CA GLN A 22 -8.10 -34.05 -0.10
C GLN A 22 -7.93 -33.13 1.11
N ALA A 23 -8.19 -33.63 2.32
CA ALA A 23 -7.96 -32.86 3.55
C ALA A 23 -6.48 -32.52 3.76
N GLN A 24 -5.56 -33.41 3.38
CA GLN A 24 -4.13 -33.11 3.39
C GLN A 24 -3.75 -32.06 2.35
N MET A 25 -4.28 -32.13 1.13
CA MET A 25 -4.02 -31.16 0.06
C MET A 25 -4.47 -29.73 0.38
N GLY A 26 -5.49 -29.57 1.22
CA GLY A 26 -5.92 -28.24 1.68
C GLY A 26 -4.84 -27.49 2.46
N ARG A 27 -3.95 -28.20 3.18
CA ARG A 27 -2.88 -27.57 3.98
C ARG A 27 -1.79 -26.90 3.12
N PRO A 28 -1.19 -27.56 2.12
CA PRO A 28 -0.28 -26.91 1.16
C PRO A 28 -0.93 -25.73 0.42
N GLN A 29 -2.19 -25.86 0.01
CA GLN A 29 -2.90 -24.80 -0.73
C GLN A 29 -3.10 -23.53 0.13
N GLN A 30 -3.45 -23.71 1.41
CA GLN A 30 -3.54 -22.60 2.36
C GLN A 30 -2.18 -21.95 2.60
N TYR A 31 -1.11 -22.75 2.75
CA TYR A 31 0.24 -22.23 2.91
C TYR A 31 0.71 -21.46 1.66
N GLU A 32 0.47 -22.00 0.47
CA GLU A 32 0.83 -21.35 -0.79
C GLU A 32 0.08 -20.03 -0.96
N ALA A 33 -1.20 -19.97 -0.62
CA ALA A 33 -1.98 -18.72 -0.61
C ALA A 33 -1.42 -17.67 0.37
N GLN A 34 -0.97 -18.09 1.55
CA GLN A 34 -0.34 -17.18 2.52
C GLN A 34 1.00 -16.62 2.01
N VAL A 35 1.77 -17.46 1.30
CA VAL A 35 3.11 -17.12 0.82
C VAL A 35 3.11 -16.48 -0.57
N GLN A 36 2.00 -16.53 -1.32
CA GLN A 36 1.86 -15.85 -2.61
C GLN A 36 2.20 -14.36 -2.55
N SER A 37 1.78 -13.67 -1.49
CA SER A 37 2.17 -12.26 -1.27
C SER A 37 3.69 -12.08 -1.19
N LEU A 38 4.44 -13.06 -0.67
CA LEU A 38 5.90 -13.07 -0.53
C LEU A 38 6.61 -13.21 -1.88
N ARG A 39 5.92 -13.71 -2.90
CA ARG A 39 6.44 -13.79 -4.27
C ARG A 39 6.27 -12.49 -5.06
N SER A 40 5.62 -11.46 -4.50
CA SER A 40 5.40 -10.18 -5.16
C SER A 40 6.73 -9.57 -5.66
N PRO A 41 6.81 -9.14 -6.94
CA PRO A 41 8.00 -8.51 -7.52
C PRO A 41 8.52 -7.33 -6.70
N VAL A 42 7.63 -6.56 -6.06
CA VAL A 42 8.01 -5.44 -5.19
C VAL A 42 8.96 -5.85 -4.07
N ARG A 43 8.88 -7.10 -3.57
CA ARG A 43 9.81 -7.60 -2.54
C ARG A 43 11.20 -7.92 -3.08
N LYS A 44 11.34 -8.17 -4.39
CA LYS A 44 12.62 -8.51 -5.05
C LYS A 44 13.43 -7.29 -5.51
N ILE A 45 12.77 -6.13 -5.64
CA ILE A 45 13.43 -4.88 -6.02
C ILE A 45 14.36 -4.44 -4.89
N SER A 46 15.60 -4.02 -5.20
CA SER A 46 16.54 -3.47 -4.23
C SER A 46 16.06 -2.11 -3.69
N ASP A 47 16.60 -1.68 -2.54
CA ASP A 47 16.25 -0.37 -2.00
C ASP A 47 16.68 0.78 -2.93
N GLU A 48 17.75 0.63 -3.71
CA GLU A 48 18.21 1.64 -4.68
C GLU A 48 17.18 1.89 -5.79
N ILE A 49 16.69 0.83 -6.43
CA ILE A 49 15.68 0.94 -7.48
C ILE A 49 14.35 1.43 -6.90
N LEU A 50 14.02 1.00 -5.68
CA LEU A 50 12.82 1.51 -5.00
C LEU A 50 12.91 3.02 -4.74
N ARG A 51 14.07 3.50 -4.30
CA ARG A 51 14.32 4.94 -4.11
C ARG A 51 14.29 5.71 -5.43
N TYR A 52 14.83 5.14 -6.51
CA TYR A 52 14.74 5.74 -7.85
C TYR A 52 13.28 5.93 -8.29
N ILE A 53 12.45 4.90 -8.12
CA ILE A 53 11.01 4.98 -8.39
C ILE A 53 10.35 6.06 -7.53
N PHE A 54 10.73 6.17 -6.25
CA PHE A 54 10.16 7.19 -5.35
C PHE A 54 10.53 8.60 -5.78
N ASP A 55 11.78 8.83 -6.18
CA ASP A 55 12.23 10.14 -6.64
C ASP A 55 11.49 10.59 -7.90
N ASP A 56 11.30 9.67 -8.85
CA ASP A 56 10.53 9.89 -10.08
C ASP A 56 9.03 10.11 -9.80
N SER A 57 8.44 9.27 -8.94
CA SER A 57 7.01 9.34 -8.62
C SER A 57 6.63 10.54 -7.74
N CYS A 58 7.59 11.10 -7.00
CA CYS A 58 7.38 12.22 -6.08
C CYS A 58 7.96 13.53 -6.59
N ASP A 59 7.99 13.72 -7.91
CA ASP A 59 8.47 14.97 -8.52
C ASP A 59 7.73 16.20 -7.97
N THR A 60 6.42 16.11 -7.74
CA THR A 60 5.63 17.17 -7.10
C THR A 60 4.55 16.60 -6.17
N ASN A 61 4.46 17.13 -4.93
CA ASN A 61 3.37 16.82 -4.01
C ASN A 61 2.36 17.98 -3.98
N GLU A 62 1.21 17.79 -4.63
CA GLU A 62 0.19 18.83 -4.76
C GLU A 62 -0.74 18.88 -3.54
N PHE A 63 -0.89 20.08 -2.99
CA PHE A 63 -1.81 20.38 -1.90
C PHE A 63 -3.10 20.97 -2.46
N ILE A 64 -3.88 20.11 -3.12
CA ILE A 64 -5.26 20.38 -3.55
C ILE A 64 -6.14 19.32 -2.89
N ALA A 65 -7.33 19.70 -2.42
CA ALA A 65 -8.26 18.86 -1.65
C ALA A 65 -8.48 17.44 -2.24
N LEU A 66 -8.39 17.28 -3.55
CA LEU A 66 -8.70 16.03 -4.26
C LEU A 66 -7.48 15.25 -4.76
N ARG A 67 -6.25 15.75 -4.59
CA ARG A 67 -5.05 15.10 -5.17
C ARG A 67 -4.20 14.37 -4.13
N SER A 68 -3.81 13.15 -4.51
CA SER A 68 -2.92 12.29 -3.76
C SER A 68 -1.53 12.94 -3.66
N LYS A 69 -0.92 12.88 -2.47
CA LYS A 69 0.45 13.34 -2.21
C LYS A 69 1.37 12.12 -2.32
N PRO A 70 2.12 11.95 -3.42
CA PRO A 70 2.82 10.70 -3.71
C PRO A 70 3.72 10.22 -2.57
N ALA A 71 4.49 11.13 -1.95
CA ALA A 71 5.37 10.76 -0.84
C ALA A 71 4.61 10.17 0.36
N MET A 72 3.40 10.69 0.66
CA MET A 72 2.55 10.12 1.70
C MET A 72 2.01 8.75 1.30
N VAL A 73 1.48 8.61 0.08
CA VAL A 73 0.92 7.35 -0.43
C VAL A 73 1.98 6.25 -0.42
N LEU A 74 3.17 6.52 -0.96
CA LEU A 74 4.28 5.57 -0.99
C LEU A 74 4.70 5.18 0.44
N SER A 75 4.75 6.14 1.38
CA SER A 75 5.09 5.85 2.78
C SER A 75 4.03 5.03 3.55
N ALA A 76 2.83 4.88 2.99
CA ALA A 76 1.73 4.12 3.58
C ALA A 76 1.69 2.65 3.13
N VAL A 77 2.35 2.28 2.02
CA VAL A 77 2.24 0.95 1.39
C VAL A 77 2.71 -0.19 2.31
N CYS A 78 3.94 -0.14 2.79
CA CYS A 78 4.47 -1.13 3.75
C CYS A 78 5.62 -0.55 4.58
N SER A 79 6.09 -1.29 5.59
CA SER A 79 7.21 -0.86 6.46
C SER A 79 8.50 -0.58 5.68
N ARG A 80 8.81 -1.38 4.65
CA ARG A 80 10.00 -1.19 3.79
C ARG A 80 9.92 0.10 2.98
N TRP A 81 8.76 0.38 2.40
CA TRP A 81 8.53 1.60 1.61
C TRP A 81 8.57 2.83 2.51
N ARG A 82 7.93 2.75 3.69
CA ARG A 82 8.00 3.80 4.71
C ARG A 82 9.42 4.14 5.10
N ARG A 83 10.25 3.13 5.38
CA ARG A 83 11.66 3.33 5.74
C ARG A 83 12.41 4.08 4.64
N ASN A 84 12.30 3.62 3.40
CA ASN A 84 12.98 4.25 2.26
C ASN A 84 12.49 5.70 2.02
N ALA A 85 11.17 5.93 2.05
CA ALA A 85 10.61 7.26 1.87
C ALA A 85 11.07 8.25 2.97
N LEU A 86 11.13 7.82 4.23
CA LEU A 86 11.58 8.67 5.34
C LEU A 86 13.08 9.00 5.28
N THR A 87 13.89 8.16 4.64
CA THR A 87 15.32 8.43 4.40
C THR A 87 15.59 9.34 3.21
N MET A 88 14.56 9.80 2.51
CA MET A 88 14.67 10.67 1.34
C MET A 88 14.02 12.04 1.61
N PRO A 89 14.68 12.98 2.31
CA PRO A 89 14.09 14.28 2.61
C PRO A 89 13.67 15.08 1.36
N ALA A 90 14.35 14.87 0.23
CA ALA A 90 14.07 15.55 -1.04
C ALA A 90 12.62 15.33 -1.55
N ILE A 91 12.09 14.11 -1.46
CA ILE A 91 10.71 13.84 -1.91
C ILE A 91 9.65 14.50 -1.03
N TRP A 92 10.02 14.93 0.18
CA TRP A 92 9.15 15.69 1.09
C TRP A 92 9.34 17.21 0.94
N SER A 93 10.35 17.67 0.19
CA SER A 93 10.61 19.10 -0.01
C SER A 93 10.06 19.65 -1.33
N ARG A 94 9.60 18.78 -2.24
CA ARG A 94 8.96 19.12 -3.52
C ARG A 94 7.46 19.30 -3.34
N ILE A 95 7.02 20.52 -3.03
CA ILE A 95 5.63 20.84 -2.66
C ILE A 95 5.05 21.83 -3.68
N SER A 96 3.81 21.60 -4.14
CA SER A 96 3.06 22.60 -4.90
C SER A 96 1.80 23.01 -4.17
N LEU A 97 1.67 24.32 -3.93
CA LEU A 97 0.57 24.94 -3.21
C LEU A 97 -0.34 25.66 -4.21
N LYS A 98 -1.20 24.90 -4.91
CA LYS A 98 -2.18 25.48 -5.83
C LYS A 98 -3.41 25.94 -5.04
N TRP A 99 -3.44 27.22 -4.69
CA TRP A 99 -4.58 27.83 -4.02
C TRP A 99 -5.73 28.06 -5.00
N LYS A 100 -6.65 27.09 -5.09
CA LYS A 100 -7.96 27.29 -5.73
C LYS A 100 -9.03 27.44 -4.67
N MET A 101 -9.17 28.65 -4.13
CA MET A 101 -10.42 29.02 -3.48
C MET A 101 -11.42 29.37 -4.58
N PRO A 102 -12.56 28.66 -4.72
CA PRO A 102 -13.68 29.23 -5.45
C PRO A 102 -14.06 30.52 -4.72
N ILE A 103 -14.08 31.67 -5.39
CA ILE A 103 -14.40 32.98 -4.78
C ILE A 103 -15.73 32.95 -3.98
N LYS A 104 -16.63 31.99 -4.28
CA LYS A 104 -17.85 31.72 -3.50
C LYS A 104 -17.59 31.33 -2.04
N SER A 105 -16.48 30.66 -1.70
CA SER A 105 -16.16 30.24 -0.33
C SER A 105 -15.64 31.36 0.58
N LEU A 106 -15.30 32.54 0.04
CA LEU A 106 -15.01 33.72 0.88
C LEU A 106 -16.26 34.30 1.55
N LEU A 107 -17.45 33.99 1.00
CA LEU A 107 -18.74 34.48 1.49
C LEU A 107 -19.51 33.42 2.30
N GLU A 108 -19.10 32.14 2.23
CA GLU A 108 -19.69 30.99 2.93
C GLU A 108 -18.60 30.19 3.69
N TYR A 109 -17.60 30.86 4.25
CA TYR A 109 -16.44 30.21 4.89
C TYR A 109 -16.81 29.57 6.24
N ASP A 110 -17.15 28.27 6.23
CA ASP A 110 -17.17 27.45 7.44
C ASP A 110 -15.72 27.05 7.81
N LYS A 111 -15.20 27.72 8.84
CA LYS A 111 -13.83 27.62 9.35
C LYS A 111 -13.39 26.23 9.84
N SER A 112 -14.32 25.28 9.97
CA SER A 112 -14.12 24.18 10.92
C SER A 112 -13.46 22.91 10.38
N ASN A 113 -13.45 22.65 9.06
CA ASN A 113 -13.01 21.35 8.52
C ASN A 113 -11.87 21.40 7.49
N ASP A 114 -11.82 22.40 6.62
CA ASP A 114 -10.86 22.43 5.48
C ASP A 114 -9.41 22.72 5.91
N ASP A 115 -9.20 23.51 6.97
CA ASP A 115 -7.85 23.86 7.45
C ASP A 115 -7.11 22.61 7.99
N ALA A 116 -7.83 21.67 8.62
CA ALA A 116 -7.23 20.43 9.13
C ALA A 116 -6.77 19.49 8.01
N GLU A 117 -7.49 19.44 6.89
CA GLU A 117 -7.16 18.59 5.74
C GLU A 117 -5.85 18.99 5.06
N LEU A 118 -5.48 20.28 5.13
CA LEU A 118 -4.25 20.79 4.52
C LEU A 118 -3.10 20.92 5.53
N LEU A 119 -3.38 21.37 6.77
CA LEU A 119 -2.35 21.68 7.74
C LEU A 119 -1.61 20.43 8.23
N PHE A 120 -2.33 19.32 8.49
CA PHE A 120 -1.69 18.09 8.97
C PHE A 120 -0.73 17.47 7.93
N PRO A 121 -1.13 17.27 6.66
CA PRO A 121 -0.21 16.84 5.63
C PRO A 121 0.95 17.82 5.48
N LEU A 122 0.70 19.14 5.50
CA LEU A 122 1.75 20.13 5.28
C LEU A 122 2.81 20.05 6.37
N TYR A 123 2.40 19.99 7.63
CA TYR A 123 3.31 19.78 8.75
C TYR A 123 4.12 18.49 8.62
N LYS A 124 3.50 17.40 8.15
CA LYS A 124 4.23 16.14 7.88
C LYS A 124 5.29 16.30 6.79
N PHE A 125 5.02 17.07 5.74
CA PHE A 125 5.99 17.35 4.69
C PHE A 125 7.15 18.21 5.22
N LEU A 126 6.84 19.31 5.91
CA LEU A 126 7.84 20.20 6.50
C LEU A 126 8.74 19.50 7.53
N SER A 127 8.18 18.63 8.36
CA SER A 127 8.98 17.87 9.33
C SER A 127 9.89 16.81 8.68
N ARG A 128 9.48 16.26 7.53
CA ARG A 128 10.22 15.20 6.83
C ARG A 128 11.21 15.72 5.79
N SER A 129 11.05 16.95 5.32
CA SER A 129 11.99 17.61 4.41
C SER A 129 13.34 17.95 5.06
N GLN A 130 13.40 18.01 6.39
CA GLN A 130 14.62 18.25 7.17
C GLN A 130 15.43 19.46 6.65
N ARG A 131 16.68 19.24 6.18
CA ARG A 131 17.57 20.26 5.62
C ARG A 131 17.51 20.35 4.09
N SER A 132 16.63 19.60 3.44
CA SER A 132 16.47 19.65 1.99
C SER A 132 15.87 21.00 1.58
N PRO A 133 16.43 21.70 0.58
CA PRO A 133 15.84 22.91 0.04
C PRO A 133 14.39 22.67 -0.37
N MET A 134 13.48 23.52 0.10
CA MET A 134 12.08 23.46 -0.29
C MET A 134 11.92 24.04 -1.69
N THR A 135 11.33 23.24 -2.58
CA THR A 135 10.86 23.70 -3.87
C THR A 135 9.37 23.91 -3.72
N VAL A 136 8.96 25.18 -3.67
CA VAL A 136 7.55 25.57 -3.56
C VAL A 136 7.10 26.15 -4.89
N SER A 137 6.24 25.42 -5.60
CA SER A 137 5.58 25.93 -6.80
C SER A 137 4.20 26.45 -6.44
N LEU A 138 3.98 27.75 -6.69
CA LEU A 138 2.71 28.44 -6.48
C LEU A 138 1.76 28.24 -7.68
#